data_AF-A0A2E7Q381-F1
#
_entry.id   AF-A0A2E7Q381-F1
#
_cell.length_a   1.000
_cell.length_b   1.000
_cell.length_c   1.000
_cell.angle_alpha   90.00
_cell.angle_beta   90.00
_cell.angle_gamma   90.00
#
_symmetry.space_group_name_H-M   'P 1'
#
loop_
_entity.id
_entity.type
_entity.pdbx_description
1 polymer ?
#
loop_
_entity_poly.entity_id
_entity_poly.type
_entity_poly.pdbx_seq_one_letter_code
_entity_poly.pdbx_strand_id
1 'polypeptide(L)' 'MTEEDRLGPAGDAVYEALTKAHQGLSAEQSHALNARLVLLLSNEVGDATRLRELFAAARDLGFATDRREI' A
#
# COMPACT_ATOMS: atom_id res chain seq x y z
N MET A 1 -7.58 8.44 14.45
CA MET A 1 -6.35 7.80 13.94
C MET A 1 -5.46 8.93 13.44
N THR A 2 -4.49 9.38 14.24
CA THR A 2 -3.40 10.20 13.72
C THR A 2 -2.41 9.23 13.09
N GLU A 3 -2.66 8.82 11.84
CA GLU A 3 -1.61 8.18 11.05
C GLU A 3 -0.57 9.25 10.80
N GLU A 4 0.47 9.24 11.63
CA GLU A 4 1.66 10.03 11.44
C GLU A 4 2.17 9.76 10.02
N ASP A 5 2.20 10.79 9.18
CA ASP A 5 2.78 10.70 7.85
C ASP A 5 4.27 10.38 8.00
N ARG A 6 4.59 9.08 7.93
CA ARG A 6 5.95 8.58 8.09
C ARG A 6 6.85 8.90 6.91
N LEU A 7 6.28 9.30 5.77
CA LEU A 7 7.04 9.65 4.58
C LEU A 7 7.32 11.16 4.53
N GLY A 8 6.42 11.98 5.08
CA GLY A 8 6.60 13.42 5.17
C GLY A 8 6.97 14.02 3.79
N PRO A 9 8.01 14.87 3.70
CA PRO A 9 8.45 15.45 2.43
C PRO A 9 8.89 14.44 1.35
N ALA A 10 9.22 13.19 1.74
CA ALA A 10 9.61 12.15 0.80
C ALA A 10 8.41 11.44 0.15
N GLY A 11 7.18 11.69 0.61
CA GLY A 11 5.97 11.05 0.11
C GLY A 11 5.80 11.18 -1.40
N ASP A 12 6.00 12.39 -1.94
CA ASP A 12 5.88 12.67 -3.37
C ASP A 12 6.89 11.88 -4.20
N ALA A 13 8.15 11.81 -3.74
CA ALA A 13 9.21 11.08 -4.43
C ALA A 13 8.97 9.56 -4.42
N VAL A 14 8.44 9.03 -3.31
CA VAL A 14 8.07 7.61 -3.20
C VAL A 14 6.88 7.28 -4.09
N TYR A 15 5.87 8.15 -4.13
CA TYR A 15 4.72 8.00 -5.03
C TYR A 15 5.16 8.02 -6.50
N GLU A 16 6.02 8.98 -6.88
CA GLU A 16 6.55 9.07 -8.24
C GLU A 16 7.33 7.79 -8.62
N ALA A 17 8.16 7.28 -7.72
CA ALA A 17 8.91 6.04 -7.93
C ALA A 17 7.97 4.83 -8.11
N LEU A 18 6.91 4.74 -7.30
CA LEU A 18 5.89 3.70 -7.43
C LEU A 18 5.16 3.80 -8.77
N THR A 19 4.69 4.98 -9.15
CA THR A 19 4.04 5.20 -10.45
C THR A 19 4.95 4.81 -11.60
N LYS A 20 6.23 5.20 -11.54
CA LYS A 20 7.25 4.81 -12.54
C LYS A 20 7.41 3.29 -12.64
N ALA A 21 7.38 2.57 -11.52
CA ALA A 21 7.47 1.11 -11.52
C ALA A 21 6.29 0.43 -12.26
N HIS A 22 5.14 1.09 -12.37
CA HIS A 22 3.97 0.59 -13.10
C HIS A 22 3.94 0.97 -14.60
N GLN A 23 4.81 1.86 -15.07
CA GLN A 23 4.76 2.36 -16.45
C GLN A 23 4.97 1.23 -17.47
N GLY A 24 4.08 1.17 -18.47
CA GLY A 24 4.15 0.17 -19.54
C GLY A 24 3.65 -1.23 -19.16
N LEU A 25 3.22 -1.44 -17.91
CA LEU A 25 2.61 -2.71 -17.48
C LEU A 25 1.13 -2.77 -17.86
N SER A 26 0.66 -3.97 -18.23
CA SER A 26 -0.78 -4.26 -18.28
C SER A 26 -1.39 -4.22 -16.88
N ALA A 27 -2.72 -4.16 -16.81
CA ALA A 27 -3.42 -4.23 -15.52
C ALA A 27 -3.04 -5.48 -14.72
N GLU A 28 -2.96 -6.64 -15.37
CA GLU A 28 -2.58 -7.90 -14.72
C GLU A 28 -1.13 -7.88 -14.22
N GLN A 29 -0.20 -7.35 -15.02
CA GLN A 29 1.20 -7.19 -14.61
C GLN A 29 1.35 -6.20 -13.45
N SER A 30 0.57 -5.12 -13.46
CA SER A 30 0.49 -4.13 -12.39
C SER A 30 -0.01 -4.75 -11.08
N HIS A 31 -1.04 -5.60 -11.13
CA HIS A 31 -1.51 -6.37 -9.98
C HIS A 31 -0.45 -7.36 -9.47
N ALA A 32 0.26 -8.04 -10.36
CA ALA A 32 1.35 -8.93 -9.99
C ALA A 32 2.52 -8.19 -9.32
N LEU A 33 2.84 -6.97 -9.79
CA LEU A 33 3.83 -6.10 -9.17
C LEU A 33 3.42 -5.71 -7.74
N ASN A 34 2.17 -5.31 -7.54
CA ASN A 34 1.64 -4.99 -6.21
C ASN A 34 1.72 -6.18 -5.25
N ALA A 35 1.34 -7.38 -5.71
CA ALA A 35 1.43 -8.59 -4.89
C ALA A 35 2.88 -8.86 -4.44
N ARG A 36 3.87 -8.70 -5.34
CA ARG A 36 5.29 -8.86 -5.01
C ARG A 36 5.77 -7.80 -4.03
N LEU A 37 5.39 -6.53 -4.22
CA LEU A 37 5.73 -5.45 -3.29
C LEU A 37 5.19 -5.72 -1.88
N VAL A 38 3.93 -6.17 -1.77
CA VAL A 38 3.33 -6.54 -0.47
C VAL A 38 4.14 -7.63 0.21
N LEU A 39 4.58 -8.66 -0.52
CA LEU A 39 5.40 -9.74 0.05
C LEU A 39 6.78 -9.25 0.51
N LEU A 40 7.45 -8.42 -0.30
CA LEU A 40 8.75 -7.83 0.06
C LEU A 40 8.64 -6.95 1.30
N LEU A 41 7.68 -6.02 1.32
CA LEU A 41 7.44 -5.15 2.48
C LEU A 41 7.04 -5.95 3.73
N SER A 42 6.28 -7.04 3.56
CA SER A 42 5.95 -7.93 4.68
C SER A 42 7.19 -8.62 5.25
N ASN A 43 8.13 -9.01 4.38
CA ASN A 43 9.40 -9.58 4.81
C ASN A 43 10.27 -8.55 5.54
N GLU A 44 10.36 -7.32 5.04
CA GLU A 44 11.08 -6.21 5.69
C GLU A 44 10.51 -5.88 7.08
N VAL A 45 9.18 -5.96 7.26
CA VAL A 45 8.53 -5.73 8.56
C VAL A 45 8.85 -6.84 9.57
N GLY A 46 8.90 -8.11 9.15
CA GLY A 46 9.33 -9.25 9.98
C GLY A 46 8.43 -9.63 11.17
N ASP A 47 7.34 -8.90 11.42
CA ASP A 47 6.41 -9.11 12.54
C ASP A 47 5.02 -9.55 12.07
N ALA A 48 4.70 -10.82 12.29
CA ALA A 48 3.43 -11.41 11.89
C ALA A 48 2.20 -10.84 12.63
N THR A 49 2.36 -10.37 13.88
CA THR A 49 1.26 -9.71 14.62
C THR A 49 0.98 -8.35 14.01
N ARG A 50 2.04 -7.56 13.79
CA ARG A 50 1.91 -6.25 13.16
C ARG A 50 1.31 -6.33 11.75
N LEU A 51 1.71 -7.31 10.96
CA LEU A 51 1.16 -7.52 9.62
C LEU A 51 -0.35 -7.80 9.65
N ARG A 52 -0.83 -8.62 10.59
CA ARG A 52 -2.28 -8.89 10.74
C ARG A 52 -3.07 -7.63 11.10
N GLU A 53 -2.53 -6.77 11.96
CA GLU A 53 -3.14 -5.48 12.28
C GLU A 53 -3.24 -4.59 11.02
N LEU A 54 -2.17 -4.52 10.24
CA LEU A 54 -2.15 -3.74 8.99
C LEU A 54 -3.15 -4.28 7.96
N PHE A 55 -3.32 -5.60 7.86
CA PHE A 55 -4.31 -6.20 6.96
C PHE A 55 -5.74 -5.86 7.37
N ALA A 56 -6.04 -5.88 8.68
CA ALA A 56 -7.34 -5.47 9.19
C ALA A 56 -7.60 -3.97 8.90
N ALA A 57 -6.62 -3.12 9.17
CA ALA A 57 -6.72 -1.68 8.89
C ALA A 57 -6.93 -1.39 7.39
N ALA A 58 -6.18 -2.05 6.50
CA ALA A 58 -6.33 -1.88 5.05
C ALA A 58 -7.73 -2.29 4.56
N ARG A 59 -8.28 -3.37 5.12
CA ARG A 59 -9.66 -3.81 4.84
C ARG A 59 -10.69 -2.75 5.26
N ASP A 60 -10.53 -2.17 6.44
CA ASP A 60 -11.44 -1.14 6.96
C ASP A 60 -11.36 0.18 6.16
N LEU A 61 -10.17 0.57 5.69
CA LEU A 61 -9.97 1.74 4.84
C LEU A 61 -10.68 1.62 3.48
N GLY A 62 -10.66 0.42 2.88
CA GLY A 62 -11.44 0.15 1.66
C GLY A 62 -12.93 0.38 1.86
N PHE A 63 -13.49 -0.16 2.95
CA PHE A 63 -14.92 0.02 3.28
C PHE A 63 -15.31 1.44 3.71
N ALA A 64 -14.38 2.23 4.24
CA ALA A 64 -14.61 3.63 4.56
C ALA A 64 -14.59 4.54 3.31
N THR A 65 -13.91 4.10 2.24
CA THR A 65 -13.89 4.81 0.96
C THR A 65 -15.18 4.54 0.18
N ASP A 66 -15.65 3.29 0.15
CA ASP A 66 -16.89 2.90 -0.54
C ASP A 66 -18.16 3.54 0.07
N ARG A 67 -18.20 3.79 1.39
CA ARG A 67 -19.37 4.43 2.05
C ARG A 67 -19.49 5.94 1.83
N ARG A 68 -18.44 6.61 1.31
CA ARG A 68 -18.46 8.06 1.05
C ARG A 68 -18.99 8.42 -0.35
N GLU A 69 -19.28 7.42 -1.17
CA GLU A 69 -19.83 7.58 -2.52
C GLU A 69 -21.36 7.31 -2.58
N ILE A 70 -22.05 7.24 -1.43
CA ILE A 70 -23.50 7.01 -1.30
C ILE A 70 -24.19 8.17 -0.58
#